data_AF-A0A397TY05-F1
#
_entry.id   AF-A0A397TY05-F1
#
_cell.length_a   1.000
_cell.length_b   1.000
_cell.length_c   1.000
_cell.angle_alpha   90.00
_cell.angle_beta   90.00
_cell.angle_gamma   90.00
#
_symmetry.space_group_name_H-M   'P 1'
#
loop_
_entity.id
_entity.type
_entity.pdbx_description
1 polymer ?
#
loop_
_entity_poly.entity_id
_entity_poly.type
_entity_poly.pdbx_seq_one_letter_code
_entity_poly.pdbx_strand_id
1 'polypeptide(L)'
;MKRTLLSILLLFIFVSFATSIPSKRQDPLNGFKQCEGYFPNIITSFSYSPDPPTAVHQYVTIRLGGKASEVVEQGALFSYTGYDKNNPNTVWILMPCKKGDFNFSATWPADHNPQPNTVVVEYDIKAQILNPDGKILSCIKGSLSVQP
;
A
#
# COMPACT_ATOMS: atom_id res chain seq x y z
N MET A 1 -43.23 -58.46 34.42
CA MET A 1 -42.60 -57.52 35.39
C MET A 1 -41.50 -56.76 34.65
N LYS A 2 -41.53 -55.42 34.73
CA LYS A 2 -40.85 -54.42 33.88
C LYS A 2 -39.32 -54.57 33.81
N ARG A 3 -38.76 -54.48 32.60
CA ARG A 3 -37.43 -53.87 32.34
C ARG A 3 -37.45 -53.14 31.00
N THR A 4 -37.98 -51.93 31.02
CA THR A 4 -37.86 -50.97 29.92
C THR A 4 -36.41 -50.51 29.90
N LEU A 5 -35.62 -51.00 28.93
CA LEU A 5 -34.27 -50.49 28.70
C LEU A 5 -34.39 -49.08 28.08
N LEU A 6 -34.17 -48.08 28.92
CA LEU A 6 -34.06 -46.69 28.54
C LEU A 6 -32.70 -46.50 27.83
N SER A 7 -32.65 -46.69 26.51
CA SER A 7 -31.47 -46.36 25.70
C SER A 7 -31.32 -44.83 25.61
N ILE A 8 -30.52 -44.28 26.51
CA ILE A 8 -30.02 -42.90 26.43
C ILE A 8 -28.90 -42.89 25.39
N LEU A 9 -29.21 -42.58 24.14
CA LEU A 9 -28.19 -42.31 23.11
C LEU A 9 -27.82 -40.82 23.21
N LEU A 10 -26.69 -40.54 23.87
CA LEU A 10 -26.09 -39.21 23.94
C LEU A 10 -25.74 -38.70 22.53
N LEU A 11 -26.45 -37.65 22.07
CA LEU A 11 -26.04 -36.82 20.94
C LEU A 11 -24.80 -36.01 21.35
N PHE A 12 -23.61 -36.50 21.01
CA PHE A 12 -22.38 -35.69 21.06
C PHE A 12 -22.42 -34.65 19.93
N ILE A 13 -22.96 -33.47 20.23
CA ILE A 13 -22.82 -32.30 19.36
C ILE A 13 -21.37 -31.83 19.50
N PHE A 14 -20.51 -32.22 18.56
CA PHE A 14 -19.20 -31.59 18.39
C PHE A 14 -19.42 -30.16 17.93
N VAL A 15 -19.50 -29.22 18.87
CA VAL A 15 -19.39 -27.79 18.55
C VAL A 15 -17.92 -27.55 18.23
N SER A 16 -17.57 -27.65 16.95
CA SER A 16 -16.27 -27.23 16.46
C SER A 16 -16.18 -25.72 16.63
N PHE A 17 -15.54 -25.26 17.70
CA PHE A 17 -15.08 -23.88 17.78
C PHE A 17 -14.01 -23.71 16.71
N ALA A 18 -14.42 -23.26 15.52
CA ALA A 18 -13.49 -22.73 14.55
C ALA A 18 -12.83 -21.52 15.21
N THR A 19 -11.62 -21.70 15.74
CA THR A 19 -10.78 -20.59 16.16
C THR A 19 -10.48 -19.78 14.90
N SER A 20 -11.28 -18.74 14.65
CA SER A 20 -10.97 -17.75 13.63
C SER A 20 -9.67 -17.09 14.04
N ILE A 21 -8.55 -17.56 13.49
CA ILE A 21 -7.30 -16.80 13.53
C ILE A 21 -7.68 -15.44 12.95
N PRO A 22 -7.52 -14.32 13.68
CA PRO A 22 -7.79 -13.01 13.14
C PRO A 22 -6.90 -12.84 11.92
N SER A 23 -7.48 -12.96 10.73
CA SER A 23 -6.82 -12.53 9.50
C SER A 23 -6.54 -11.05 9.71
N LYS A 24 -5.29 -10.69 10.01
CA LYS A 24 -4.88 -9.28 10.04
C LYS A 24 -5.35 -8.70 8.71
N ARG A 25 -6.38 -7.86 8.76
CA ARG A 25 -6.90 -7.21 7.56
C ARG A 25 -5.73 -6.45 6.98
N GLN A 26 -5.26 -6.85 5.80
CA GLN A 26 -4.11 -6.20 5.18
C GLN A 26 -4.48 -4.72 5.01
N ASP A 27 -3.69 -3.83 5.60
CA ASP A 27 -3.90 -2.40 5.44
C ASP A 27 -3.76 -2.09 3.95
N PRO A 28 -4.83 -1.62 3.27
CA PRO A 28 -4.81 -1.44 1.83
C PRO A 28 -3.79 -0.39 1.38
N LEU A 29 -3.33 0.49 2.28
CA LEU A 29 -2.32 1.51 1.99
C LEU A 29 -0.93 1.16 2.56
N ASN A 30 -0.74 -0.05 3.08
CA ASN A 30 0.52 -0.53 3.64
C ASN A 30 1.17 0.44 4.65
N GLY A 31 0.39 0.97 5.59
CA GLY A 31 0.83 1.93 6.61
C GLY A 31 0.73 3.40 6.20
N PHE A 32 0.49 3.69 4.91
CA PHE A 32 0.29 5.06 4.43
C PHE A 32 -1.12 5.56 4.75
N LYS A 33 -1.26 6.89 4.80
CA LYS A 33 -2.53 7.58 5.05
C LYS A 33 -2.76 8.64 4.00
N GLN A 34 -4.00 9.02 3.77
CA GLN A 34 -4.30 10.19 2.95
C GLN A 34 -3.65 11.44 3.54
N CYS A 35 -3.16 12.32 2.69
CA CYS A 35 -2.70 13.64 3.13
C CYS A 35 -3.87 14.47 3.66
N GLU A 36 -3.57 15.38 4.58
CA GLU A 36 -4.52 16.42 4.98
C GLU A 36 -4.72 17.43 3.84
N GLY A 37 -5.94 17.94 3.70
CA GLY A 37 -6.34 18.85 2.63
C GLY A 37 -7.44 18.27 1.74
N TYR A 38 -7.82 19.03 0.72
CA TYR A 38 -8.81 18.61 -0.26
C TYR A 38 -8.11 18.10 -1.52
N PHE A 39 -8.38 16.83 -1.85
CA PHE A 39 -7.92 16.19 -3.07
C PHE A 39 -9.12 15.52 -3.74
N PRO A 40 -9.39 15.78 -5.03
CA PRO A 40 -10.60 15.28 -5.69
C PRO A 40 -10.62 13.76 -5.86
N ASN A 41 -9.44 13.13 -5.93
CA ASN A 41 -9.28 11.71 -6.16
C ASN A 41 -8.72 11.03 -4.91
N ILE A 42 -9.15 9.79 -4.65
CA ILE A 42 -8.76 9.04 -3.44
C ILE A 42 -7.95 7.82 -3.84
N ILE A 43 -6.76 7.68 -3.25
CA ILE A 43 -5.96 6.45 -3.36
C ILE A 43 -6.56 5.40 -2.42
N THR A 44 -7.06 4.30 -2.95
CA THR A 44 -7.70 3.25 -2.16
C THR A 44 -6.79 2.05 -1.90
N SER A 45 -5.72 1.89 -2.68
CA SER A 45 -4.68 0.91 -2.42
C SER A 45 -3.29 1.41 -2.79
N PHE A 46 -2.32 1.05 -1.97
CA PHE A 46 -0.90 1.29 -2.20
C PHE A 46 -0.09 0.14 -1.64
N SER A 47 0.81 -0.40 -2.46
CA SER A 47 1.75 -1.44 -2.05
C SER A 47 3.06 -1.28 -2.81
N TYR A 48 4.12 -1.81 -2.24
CA TYR A 48 5.43 -1.88 -2.85
C TYR A 48 5.98 -3.30 -2.73
N SER A 49 6.90 -3.65 -3.63
CA SER A 49 7.58 -4.94 -3.63
C SER A 49 9.03 -4.72 -4.06
N PRO A 50 10.00 -5.31 -3.38
CA PRO A 50 9.84 -6.14 -2.17
C PRO A 50 9.45 -5.32 -0.92
N ASP A 51 8.90 -6.01 0.08
CA ASP A 51 8.49 -5.45 1.37
C ASP A 51 9.14 -6.29 2.51
N PRO A 52 10.11 -5.75 3.27
CA PRO A 52 10.65 -4.39 3.14
C PRO A 52 11.55 -4.25 1.90
N PRO A 53 11.66 -3.05 1.32
CA PRO A 53 12.55 -2.79 0.19
C PRO A 53 14.01 -2.79 0.66
N THR A 54 14.93 -3.21 -0.22
CA THR A 54 16.38 -3.21 0.05
C THR A 54 17.11 -2.21 -0.83
N ALA A 55 18.17 -1.58 -0.33
CA ALA A 55 18.95 -0.58 -1.05
C ALA A 55 19.80 -1.14 -2.19
N VAL A 56 20.14 -2.43 -2.18
CA VAL A 56 21.17 -3.00 -3.06
C VAL A 56 20.59 -3.80 -4.22
N HIS A 57 20.81 -3.34 -5.46
CA HIS A 57 20.56 -4.05 -6.73
C HIS A 57 19.13 -4.58 -6.94
N GLN A 58 18.14 -4.02 -6.25
CA GLN A 58 16.74 -4.45 -6.39
C GLN A 58 15.91 -3.42 -7.13
N TYR A 59 14.94 -3.91 -7.89
CA TYR A 59 13.89 -3.10 -8.49
C TYR A 59 12.74 -2.97 -7.49
N VAL A 60 12.32 -1.73 -7.22
CA VAL A 60 11.12 -1.45 -6.45
C VAL A 60 9.95 -1.35 -7.41
N THR A 61 8.93 -2.17 -7.19
CA THR A 61 7.66 -2.09 -7.90
C THR A 61 6.60 -1.55 -6.97
N ILE A 62 6.01 -0.40 -7.29
CA ILE A 62 4.80 0.07 -6.63
C ILE A 62 3.57 -0.39 -7.39
N ARG A 63 2.46 -0.54 -6.67
CA ARG A 63 1.13 -0.70 -7.21
C ARG A 63 0.20 0.26 -6.49
N LEU A 64 -0.48 1.08 -7.26
CA LEU A 64 -1.38 2.12 -6.78
C LEU A 64 -2.75 1.94 -7.43
N GLY A 65 -3.80 1.92 -6.61
CA GLY A 65 -5.18 1.92 -7.06
C GLY A 65 -5.97 3.05 -6.39
N GLY A 66 -6.99 3.55 -7.07
CA GLY A 66 -7.84 4.60 -6.50
C GLY A 66 -9.07 4.96 -7.31
N LYS A 67 -9.90 5.78 -6.67
CA LYS A 67 -11.16 6.30 -7.19
C LYS A 67 -10.96 7.72 -7.70
N ALA A 68 -11.43 7.98 -8.90
CA ALA A 68 -11.32 9.28 -9.55
C ALA A 68 -12.67 10.00 -9.57
N SER A 69 -12.78 11.12 -8.84
CA SER A 69 -13.91 12.06 -9.01
C SER A 69 -13.61 13.06 -10.12
N GLU A 70 -12.33 13.39 -10.32
CA GLU A 70 -11.82 14.18 -11.43
C GLU A 70 -10.92 13.33 -12.33
N VAL A 71 -10.88 13.68 -13.61
CA VAL A 71 -10.15 12.92 -14.62
C VAL A 71 -8.64 13.07 -14.43
N VAL A 72 -7.94 11.94 -14.36
CA VAL A 72 -6.48 11.88 -14.54
C VAL A 72 -6.20 12.03 -16.04
N GLU A 73 -5.66 13.18 -16.42
CA GLU A 73 -5.45 13.55 -17.83
C GLU A 73 -4.21 12.90 -18.42
N GLN A 74 -4.20 12.70 -19.74
CA GLN A 74 -3.00 12.23 -20.43
C GLN A 74 -1.84 13.19 -20.18
N GLY A 75 -0.71 12.66 -19.71
CA GLY A 75 0.43 13.47 -19.27
C GLY A 75 0.53 13.62 -17.75
N ALA A 76 -0.45 13.10 -16.99
CA ALA A 76 -0.40 13.12 -15.54
C ALA A 76 0.86 12.41 -15.00
N LEU A 77 1.38 12.94 -13.90
CA LEU A 77 2.56 12.46 -13.22
C LEU A 77 2.19 11.87 -11.86
N PHE A 78 2.76 10.72 -11.56
CA PHE A 78 2.90 10.25 -10.19
C PHE A 78 4.23 10.77 -9.64
N SER A 79 4.19 11.47 -8.52
CA SER A 79 5.37 11.91 -7.81
C SER A 79 5.57 11.11 -6.53
N TYR A 80 6.82 10.80 -6.23
CA TYR A 80 7.23 10.14 -5.01
C TYR A 80 8.39 10.93 -4.40
N THR A 81 8.12 11.66 -3.32
CA THR A 81 9.12 12.46 -2.61
C THR A 81 9.50 11.76 -1.32
N GLY A 82 10.76 11.34 -1.21
CA GLY A 82 11.37 10.90 0.03
C GLY A 82 12.14 12.06 0.69
N TYR A 83 12.09 12.15 2.02
CA TYR A 83 12.80 13.17 2.79
C TYR A 83 13.93 12.53 3.61
N ASP A 84 15.20 12.86 3.29
CA ASP A 84 16.37 12.54 4.14
C ASP A 84 16.83 13.81 4.86
N LYS A 85 16.68 13.86 6.19
CA LYS A 85 17.06 15.03 7.02
C LYS A 85 16.52 16.36 6.46
N ASN A 86 15.27 16.36 6.01
CA ASN A 86 14.57 17.48 5.35
C ASN A 86 15.01 17.82 3.91
N ASN A 87 15.93 17.07 3.30
CA ASN A 87 16.26 17.21 1.89
C ASN A 87 15.30 16.35 1.06
N PRO A 88 14.44 16.96 0.22
CA PRO A 88 13.52 16.21 -0.61
C PRO A 88 14.26 15.63 -1.83
N ASN A 89 14.15 14.32 -2.04
CA ASN A 89 14.45 13.68 -3.32
C ASN A 89 13.13 13.22 -3.95
N THR A 90 12.84 13.68 -5.18
CA THR A 90 11.56 13.40 -5.83
C THR A 90 11.77 12.65 -7.14
N VAL A 91 11.08 11.52 -7.26
CA VAL A 91 10.96 10.75 -8.49
C VAL A 91 9.63 11.09 -9.15
N TRP A 92 9.64 11.30 -10.47
CA TRP A 92 8.46 11.58 -11.27
C TRP A 92 8.25 10.47 -12.30
N ILE A 93 7.03 9.95 -12.38
CA ILE A 93 6.68 8.83 -13.25
C ILE A 93 5.45 9.21 -14.06
N LEU A 94 5.54 9.08 -15.38
CA LEU A 94 4.39 9.30 -16.25
C LEU A 94 3.32 8.23 -15.99
N MET A 95 2.09 8.66 -15.70
CA MET A 95 1.00 7.73 -15.45
C MET A 95 0.42 7.20 -16.77
N PRO A 96 0.17 5.87 -16.88
CA PRO A 96 -0.60 5.31 -17.99
C PRO A 96 -2.07 5.68 -17.79
N CYS A 97 -2.50 6.75 -18.44
CA CYS A 97 -3.81 7.37 -18.18
C CYS A 97 -4.94 6.55 -18.82
N LYS A 98 -5.93 6.18 -18.01
CA LYS A 98 -7.23 5.68 -18.46
C LYS A 98 -8.31 6.53 -17.79
N LYS A 99 -9.38 6.84 -18.52
CA LYS A 99 -10.53 7.57 -17.94
C LYS A 99 -11.16 6.74 -16.82
N GLY A 100 -11.47 7.38 -15.71
CA GLY A 100 -12.12 6.76 -14.54
C GLY A 100 -11.13 6.35 -13.45
N ASP A 101 -11.52 5.35 -12.67
CA ASP A 101 -10.69 4.79 -11.59
C ASP A 101 -9.32 4.39 -12.11
N PHE A 102 -8.29 4.69 -11.33
CA PHE A 102 -6.91 4.41 -11.72
C PHE A 102 -6.41 3.16 -11.02
N ASN A 103 -5.64 2.37 -11.77
CA ASN A 103 -4.84 1.26 -11.26
C ASN A 103 -3.57 1.20 -12.09
N PHE A 104 -2.43 1.47 -11.47
CA PHE A 104 -1.15 1.45 -12.16
C PHE A 104 -0.07 0.78 -11.32
N SER A 105 0.92 0.27 -12.02
CA SER A 105 2.16 -0.21 -11.42
C SER A 105 3.34 0.43 -12.12
N ALA A 106 4.36 0.75 -11.35
CA ALA A 106 5.61 1.28 -11.88
C ALA A 106 6.78 0.58 -11.19
N THR A 107 7.84 0.35 -11.95
CA THR A 107 9.04 -0.36 -11.49
C THR A 107 10.27 0.47 -11.85
N TRP A 108 11.15 0.70 -10.88
CA TRP A 108 12.40 1.41 -11.07
C TRP A 108 13.51 0.75 -10.23
N PRO A 109 14.79 0.90 -10.61
CA PRO A 109 15.88 0.46 -9.75
C PRO A 109 15.88 1.27 -8.44
N ALA A 110 16.05 0.60 -7.29
CA ALA A 110 16.29 1.29 -6.03
C ALA A 110 17.53 2.21 -6.19
N ASP A 111 17.44 3.44 -5.69
CA ASP A 111 18.49 4.45 -5.91
C ASP A 111 19.86 3.95 -5.48
N HIS A 112 20.84 4.13 -6.36
CA HIS A 112 22.20 3.58 -6.34
C HIS A 112 23.14 4.22 -5.31
N ASN A 113 22.65 4.82 -4.22
CA ASN A 113 23.55 5.38 -3.22
C ASN A 113 23.64 4.48 -1.97
N PRO A 114 24.50 3.45 -1.98
CA PRO A 114 24.74 2.65 -0.79
C PRO A 114 25.40 3.58 0.23
N GLN A 115 24.63 4.07 1.19
CA GLN A 115 25.25 4.38 2.47
C GLN A 115 25.75 3.03 2.98
N PRO A 116 27.06 2.88 3.27
CA PRO A 116 27.70 1.60 3.60
C PRO A 116 27.34 1.10 5.01
N ASN A 117 26.09 1.31 5.41
CA ASN A 117 25.67 1.20 6.79
C ASN A 117 24.68 0.04 6.88
N THR A 118 24.97 -0.92 7.75
CA THR A 118 24.13 -2.06 8.17
C THR A 118 22.81 -1.64 8.86
N VAL A 119 22.36 -0.40 8.66
CA VAL A 119 21.31 0.25 9.42
C VAL A 119 20.11 0.45 8.53
N VAL A 120 18.93 0.07 9.05
CA VAL A 120 17.64 0.35 8.42
C VAL A 120 17.46 1.87 8.33
N VAL A 121 17.22 2.39 7.12
CA VAL A 121 16.98 3.82 6.90
C VAL A 121 15.48 4.05 6.77
N GLU A 122 14.93 4.97 7.57
CA GLU A 122 13.53 5.37 7.47
C GLU A 122 13.40 6.63 6.61
N TYR A 123 12.55 6.56 5.59
CA TYR A 123 12.19 7.69 4.75
C TYR A 123 10.74 8.07 5.01
N ASP A 124 10.51 9.33 5.35
CA ASP A 124 9.18 9.92 5.21
C ASP A 124 8.90 10.15 3.73
N ILE A 125 7.73 9.72 3.29
CA ILE A 125 7.34 9.70 1.88
C ILE A 125 6.02 10.43 1.71
N LYS A 126 6.00 11.26 0.67
CA LYS A 126 4.79 11.86 0.12
C LYS A 126 4.63 11.42 -1.32
N ALA A 127 3.54 10.71 -1.61
CA ALA A 127 3.20 10.26 -2.95
C ALA A 127 1.99 11.04 -3.47
N GLN A 128 2.06 11.55 -4.69
CA GLN A 128 1.02 12.40 -5.27
C GLN A 128 0.71 12.04 -6.72
N ILE A 129 -0.50 12.33 -7.16
CA ILE A 129 -0.88 12.31 -8.58
C ILE A 129 -1.16 13.75 -9.00
N LEU A 130 -0.51 14.20 -10.07
CA LEU A 130 -0.63 15.55 -10.59
C LEU A 130 -1.08 15.50 -12.05
N ASN A 131 -2.04 16.35 -12.40
CA ASN A 131 -2.38 16.58 -13.81
C ASN A 131 -1.35 17.51 -14.48
N PRO A 132 -1.33 17.57 -15.83
CA PRO A 132 -0.40 18.43 -16.59
C PRO A 132 -0.51 19.93 -16.26
N ASP A 133 -1.66 20.37 -15.77
CA ASP A 133 -1.92 21.74 -15.29
C ASP A 133 -1.28 22.04 -13.93
N GLY A 134 -0.63 21.05 -13.30
CA GLY A 134 -0.02 21.13 -11.98
C GLY A 134 -0.99 20.88 -10.83
N LYS A 135 -2.27 20.61 -11.10
CA LYS A 135 -3.26 20.31 -10.06
C LYS A 135 -2.96 18.96 -9.42
N ILE A 136 -2.89 18.95 -8.08
CA ILE A 136 -2.71 17.72 -7.30
C ILE A 136 -4.07 17.05 -7.12
N LEU A 137 -4.23 15.87 -7.70
CA LEU A 137 -5.47 15.11 -7.70
C LEU A 137 -5.61 14.19 -6.48
N SER A 138 -4.50 13.60 -6.02
CA SER A 138 -4.45 12.68 -4.88
C SER A 138 -3.14 12.82 -4.13
N CYS A 139 -3.16 12.46 -2.84
CA CYS A 139 -1.97 12.51 -2.00
C CYS A 139 -2.07 11.48 -0.87
N ILE A 140 -1.01 10.67 -0.71
CA ILE A 140 -0.77 9.84 0.48
C ILE A 140 0.57 10.19 1.12
N LYS A 141 0.67 10.03 2.42
CA LYS A 141 1.89 10.18 3.21
C LYS A 141 2.09 8.98 4.14
N GLY A 142 3.33 8.60 4.36
CA GLY A 142 3.70 7.48 5.21
C GLY A 142 5.22 7.40 5.35
N SER A 143 5.70 6.38 6.05
CA SER A 143 7.12 6.14 6.23
C SER A 143 7.48 4.76 5.70
N LEU A 144 8.68 4.62 5.14
CA LEU A 144 9.20 3.37 4.58
C LEU A 144 10.58 3.10 5.17
N SER A 145 10.73 1.90 5.72
CA SER A 145 12.01 1.41 6.22
C SER A 145 12.71 0.63 5.11
N VAL A 146 13.83 1.14 4.61
CA VAL A 146 14.66 0.49 3.60
C VAL A 146 15.77 -0.27 4.31
N GLN A 147 15.88 -1.56 4.01
CA GLN A 147 16.96 -2.41 4.50
C GLN A 147 18.23 -2.20 3.66
N PRO A 148 19.44 -2.34 4.26
CA PRO A 148 20.69 -2.31 3.51
C PRO A 148 20.78 -3.44 2.48
#